data_AF-A0A957EAD7-F1
#
_entry.id   AF-A0A957EAD7-F1
#
_cell.length_a   1.000
_cell.length_b   1.000
_cell.length_c   1.000
_cell.angle_alpha   90.00
_cell.angle_beta   90.00
_cell.angle_gamma   90.00
#
_symmetry.space_group_name_H-M   'P 1'
#
loop_
_entity.id
_entity.type
_entity.pdbx_description
1 polymer ?
#
loop_
_entity_poly.entity_id
_entity_poly.type
_entity_poly.pdbx_seq_one_letter_code
_entity_poly.pdbx_strand_id
1 'polypeptide(L)'
;MLQGILRHFLLERPGQKWTMSAWGEKLAASGEQIERRLEKTGDSERNRQVLSHIVGIELWGQSRLRVGLGEPFKEEEYDNYRPSRSRSWEQLKAEFRMARKKSIALAEALDDNQADQFMQVKHNQYGMITLGAWLRYLDMHANLESKRIKS
;
A
#
# COMPACT_ATOMS: atom_id res chain seq x y z
N MET A 1 -20.07 8.61 12.06
CA MET A 1 -19.18 9.48 12.87
C MET A 1 -17.84 8.84 13.21
N LEU A 2 -17.78 7.60 13.76
CA LEU A 2 -16.51 6.95 14.15
C LEU A 2 -15.53 6.71 12.98
N GLN A 3 -16.02 6.25 11.82
CA GLN A 3 -15.19 6.02 10.62
C GLN A 3 -14.53 7.31 10.08
N GLY A 4 -15.22 8.46 10.16
CA GLY A 4 -14.67 9.74 9.72
C GLY A 4 -13.54 10.24 10.61
N ILE A 5 -13.66 10.03 11.93
CA ILE A 5 -12.60 10.34 12.91
C ILE A 5 -11.37 9.45 12.66
N LEU A 6 -11.58 8.13 12.47
CA LEU A 6 -10.49 7.21 12.16
C LEU A 6 -9.78 7.56 10.85
N ARG A 7 -10.53 7.85 9.78
CA ARG A 7 -9.96 8.34 8.51
C ARG A 7 -9.10 9.58 8.74
N HIS A 8 -9.64 10.58 9.44
CA HIS A 8 -8.94 11.85 9.61
C HIS A 8 -7.63 11.71 10.39
N PHE A 9 -7.65 11.02 11.53
CA PHE A 9 -6.48 10.91 12.41
C PHE A 9 -5.47 9.85 11.97
N LEU A 10 -5.90 8.75 11.33
CA LEU A 10 -5.00 7.67 10.92
C LEU A 10 -4.43 7.88 9.52
N LEU A 11 -5.20 8.50 8.62
CA LEU A 11 -4.86 8.60 7.20
C LEU A 11 -4.62 10.04 6.77
N GLU A 12 -5.62 10.93 6.87
CA GLU A 12 -5.52 12.29 6.28
C GLU A 12 -4.46 13.15 6.96
N ARG A 13 -4.56 13.34 8.29
CA ARG A 13 -3.62 14.20 9.02
C ARG A 13 -2.17 13.71 8.93
N PRO A 14 -1.88 12.40 9.00
CA PRO A 14 -0.53 11.92 8.73
C PRO A 14 -0.13 12.02 7.25
N GLY A 15 -1.08 11.75 6.34
CA GLY A 15 -0.90 11.78 4.89
C GLY A 15 -0.40 13.12 4.35
N GLN A 16 -0.85 14.22 4.97
CA GLN A 16 -0.51 15.59 4.59
C GLN A 16 0.84 16.09 5.14
N LYS A 17 1.53 15.30 5.98
CA LYS A 17 2.77 15.75 6.64
C LYS A 17 4.02 15.66 5.76
N TRP A 18 3.94 14.94 4.64
CA TRP A 18 5.11 14.54 3.83
C TRP A 18 4.81 14.85 2.37
N THR A 19 5.84 15.24 1.61
CA THR A 19 5.76 15.29 0.14
C THR A 19 5.58 13.89 -0.43
N MET A 20 5.22 13.78 -1.71
CA MET A 20 5.05 12.47 -2.35
C MET A 20 6.39 11.72 -2.43
N SER A 21 7.48 12.43 -2.74
CA SER A 21 8.85 11.90 -2.67
C SER A 21 9.21 11.37 -1.28
N ALA A 22 8.93 12.13 -0.22
CA ALA A 22 9.21 11.70 1.15
C ALA A 22 8.35 10.50 1.58
N TRP A 23 7.12 10.34 1.04
CA TRP A 23 6.37 9.10 1.17
C TRP A 23 7.04 7.93 0.46
N GLY A 24 7.64 8.15 -0.72
CA GLY A 24 8.45 7.16 -1.43
C GLY A 24 9.61 6.63 -0.57
N GLU A 25 10.38 7.53 0.03
CA GLU A 25 11.47 7.16 0.97
C GLU A 25 10.95 6.35 2.16
N LYS A 26 9.81 6.75 2.72
CA LYS A 26 9.20 6.05 3.85
C LYS A 26 8.73 4.64 3.50
N LEU A 27 8.13 4.48 2.32
CA LEU A 27 7.74 3.18 1.78
C LEU A 27 8.97 2.30 1.51
N ALA A 28 10.08 2.87 1.01
CA ALA A 28 11.33 2.15 0.84
C ALA A 28 11.86 1.62 2.18
N ALA A 29 11.97 2.50 3.18
CA ALA A 29 12.48 2.14 4.50
C ALA A 29 11.60 1.09 5.21
N SER A 30 10.27 1.23 5.16
CA SER A 30 9.38 0.23 5.77
C SER A 30 9.32 -1.07 4.98
N GLY A 31 9.52 -1.01 3.65
CA GLY A 31 9.58 -2.17 2.77
C GLY A 31 10.75 -3.07 3.12
N GLU A 32 11.94 -2.47 3.27
CA GLU A 32 13.15 -3.18 3.66
C GLU A 32 13.01 -3.86 5.03
N GLN A 33 12.36 -3.20 6.01
CA GLN A 33 12.10 -3.80 7.31
C GLN A 33 11.18 -5.03 7.22
N ILE A 34 10.16 -4.96 6.36
CA ILE A 34 9.26 -6.10 6.11
C ILE A 34 10.05 -7.22 5.42
N GLU A 35 10.82 -6.93 4.38
CA GLU A 35 11.64 -7.92 3.67
C GLU A 35 12.59 -8.65 4.61
N ARG A 36 13.33 -7.94 5.46
CA ARG A 36 14.22 -8.55 6.47
C ARG A 36 13.48 -9.49 7.43
N ARG A 37 12.19 -9.25 7.70
CA ARG A 37 11.34 -10.16 8.48
C ARG A 37 10.94 -11.39 7.66
N LEU A 38 10.53 -11.17 6.41
CA LEU A 38 10.12 -12.24 5.51
C LEU A 38 11.24 -13.26 5.26
N GLU A 39 12.49 -12.79 5.11
CA GLU A 39 13.65 -13.68 4.89
C GLU A 39 13.98 -14.57 6.12
N LYS A 40 13.49 -14.22 7.31
CA LYS A 40 13.67 -15.01 8.54
C LYS A 40 12.45 -15.87 8.88
N THR A 41 11.41 -15.82 8.05
CA THR A 41 10.13 -16.46 8.34
C THR A 41 9.95 -17.67 7.44
N GLY A 42 9.61 -18.82 8.03
CA GLY A 42 9.26 -20.03 7.30
C GLY A 42 7.93 -19.93 6.55
N ASP A 43 7.79 -20.80 5.54
CA ASP A 43 6.56 -20.95 4.79
C ASP A 43 5.46 -21.59 5.66
N SER A 44 4.32 -20.92 5.75
CA SER A 44 3.09 -21.49 6.31
C SER A 44 1.89 -20.94 5.56
N GLU A 45 0.77 -21.67 5.56
CA GLU A 45 -0.45 -21.21 4.91
C GLU A 45 -0.90 -19.84 5.45
N ARG A 46 -0.85 -19.65 6.76
CA ARG A 46 -1.17 -18.39 7.41
C ARG A 46 -0.26 -17.25 6.92
N ASN A 47 1.05 -17.48 6.85
CA ASN A 47 2.00 -16.46 6.40
C ASN A 47 1.75 -16.10 4.92
N ARG A 48 1.51 -17.10 4.06
CA ARG A 48 1.14 -16.90 2.66
C ARG A 48 -0.14 -16.08 2.53
N GLN A 49 -1.17 -16.37 3.33
CA GLN A 49 -2.43 -15.63 3.32
C GLN A 49 -2.23 -14.16 3.69
N VAL A 50 -1.43 -13.86 4.72
CA VAL A 50 -1.11 -12.50 5.17
C VAL A 50 -0.31 -11.76 4.10
N LEU A 51 0.75 -12.36 3.55
CA LEU A 51 1.58 -11.70 2.55
C LEU A 51 0.82 -11.48 1.22
N SER A 52 0.05 -12.47 0.77
CA SER A 52 -0.86 -12.33 -0.36
C SER A 52 -1.85 -11.17 -0.17
N HIS A 53 -2.39 -11.00 1.05
CA HIS A 53 -3.27 -9.87 1.36
C HIS A 53 -2.53 -8.53 1.26
N ILE A 54 -1.32 -8.41 1.83
CA ILE A 54 -0.49 -7.20 1.72
C ILE A 54 -0.20 -6.85 0.26
N VAL A 55 0.22 -7.83 -0.56
CA VAL A 55 0.48 -7.63 -1.99
C VAL A 55 -0.77 -7.14 -2.72
N GLY A 56 -1.93 -7.73 -2.45
CA GLY A 56 -3.19 -7.30 -3.05
C GLY A 56 -3.53 -5.83 -2.72
N ILE A 57 -3.32 -5.41 -1.47
CA ILE A 57 -3.54 -4.02 -1.05
C ILE A 57 -2.56 -3.06 -1.73
N GLU A 58 -1.27 -3.43 -1.87
CA GLU A 58 -0.30 -2.63 -2.63
C GLU A 58 -0.74 -2.44 -4.08
N LEU A 59 -1.07 -3.52 -4.79
CA LEU A 59 -1.48 -3.44 -6.20
C LEU A 59 -2.79 -2.66 -6.39
N TRP A 60 -3.73 -2.81 -5.47
CA TRP A 60 -4.97 -2.04 -5.46
C TRP A 60 -4.72 -0.56 -5.21
N GLY A 61 -3.92 -0.20 -4.19
CA GLY A 61 -3.55 1.19 -3.91
C GLY A 61 -2.77 1.83 -5.06
N GLN A 62 -1.91 1.08 -5.75
CA GLN A 62 -1.23 1.56 -6.96
C GLN A 62 -2.22 1.99 -8.06
N SER A 63 -3.30 1.23 -8.27
CA SER A 63 -4.37 1.61 -9.22
C SER A 63 -5.00 2.95 -8.83
N ARG A 64 -5.16 3.21 -7.53
CA ARG A 64 -5.73 4.47 -7.02
C ARG A 64 -4.76 5.65 -7.13
N LEU A 65 -3.48 5.41 -6.91
CA LEU A 65 -2.43 6.43 -7.05
C LEU A 65 -2.22 6.85 -8.52
N ARG A 66 -2.36 5.92 -9.47
CA ARG A 66 -2.29 6.25 -10.92
C ARG A 66 -3.35 7.24 -11.39
N VAL A 67 -4.48 7.36 -10.67
CA VAL A 67 -5.48 8.40 -10.96
C VAL A 67 -4.90 9.81 -10.78
N GLY A 68 -3.99 10.00 -9.82
CA GLY A 68 -3.24 11.25 -9.66
C GLY A 68 -2.30 11.58 -10.83
N LEU A 69 -1.98 10.58 -11.66
CA LEU A 69 -1.20 10.74 -12.90
C LEU A 69 -2.10 10.85 -14.15
N GLY A 70 -3.41 11.01 -13.96
CA GLY A 70 -4.38 11.16 -15.06
C GLY A 70 -4.97 9.86 -15.60
N GLU A 71 -4.67 8.70 -15.00
CA GLU A 71 -5.37 7.47 -15.38
C GLU A 71 -6.84 7.49 -14.95
N PRO A 72 -7.75 6.87 -15.71
CA PRO A 72 -9.16 6.82 -15.34
C PRO A 72 -9.36 5.99 -14.06
N PHE A 73 -10.19 6.51 -13.15
CA PHE A 73 -10.61 5.76 -11.98
C PHE A 73 -11.45 4.55 -12.40
N LYS A 74 -11.15 3.39 -11.80
CA LYS A 74 -11.91 2.15 -11.96
C LYS A 74 -12.49 1.72 -10.61
N GLU A 75 -13.81 1.58 -10.54
CA GLU A 75 -14.47 1.04 -9.36
C GLU A 75 -14.24 -0.47 -9.30
N GLU A 76 -13.31 -0.88 -8.44
CA GLU A 76 -12.82 -2.25 -8.36
C GLU A 76 -12.63 -2.65 -6.90
N GLU A 77 -12.89 -3.93 -6.62
CA GLU A 77 -12.63 -4.54 -5.33
C GLU A 77 -11.18 -5.01 -5.21
N TYR A 78 -10.63 -4.90 -4.00
CA TYR A 78 -9.24 -5.31 -3.73
C TYR A 78 -9.02 -6.81 -4.00
N ASP A 79 -10.05 -7.66 -3.85
CA ASP A 79 -9.93 -9.11 -4.01
C ASP A 79 -9.44 -9.49 -5.42
N ASN A 80 -9.73 -8.69 -6.44
CA ASN A 80 -9.25 -8.91 -7.82
C ASN A 80 -7.74 -8.71 -7.98
N TYR A 81 -7.10 -8.02 -7.03
CA TYR A 81 -5.66 -7.76 -7.00
C TYR A 81 -4.89 -8.78 -6.18
N ARG A 82 -5.57 -9.67 -5.46
CA ARG A 82 -4.94 -10.62 -4.57
C ARG A 82 -4.23 -11.72 -5.36
N PRO A 83 -2.93 -11.99 -5.10
CA PRO A 83 -2.23 -13.11 -5.72
C PRO A 83 -2.95 -14.44 -5.51
N SER A 84 -2.84 -15.34 -6.49
CA SER A 84 -3.42 -16.68 -6.43
C SER A 84 -3.05 -17.40 -5.13
N ARG A 85 -4.00 -18.17 -4.58
CA ARG A 85 -3.78 -19.01 -3.39
C ARG A 85 -2.73 -20.10 -3.62
N SER A 86 -2.44 -20.44 -4.87
CA SER A 86 -1.40 -21.41 -5.25
C SER A 86 0.02 -20.83 -5.26
N ARG A 87 0.20 -19.52 -5.03
CA ARG A 87 1.53 -18.90 -4.98
C ARG A 87 2.36 -19.47 -3.83
N SER A 88 3.60 -19.84 -4.11
CA SER A 88 4.56 -20.24 -3.08
C SER A 88 5.01 -19.06 -2.23
N TRP A 89 5.60 -19.33 -1.07
CA TRP A 89 6.14 -18.27 -0.21
C TRP A 89 7.20 -17.42 -0.91
N GLU A 90 8.13 -18.04 -1.63
CA GLU A 90 9.16 -17.33 -2.39
C GLU A 90 8.57 -16.45 -3.50
N GLN A 91 7.53 -16.93 -4.18
CA GLN A 91 6.82 -16.12 -5.18
C GLN A 91 6.14 -14.91 -4.53
N LEU A 92 5.49 -15.08 -3.38
CA LEU A 92 4.85 -13.98 -2.66
C LEU A 92 5.88 -12.96 -2.14
N LYS A 93 7.05 -13.40 -1.66
CA LYS A 93 8.15 -12.49 -1.30
C LYS A 93 8.60 -11.67 -2.51
N ALA A 94 8.83 -12.31 -3.65
CA ALA A 94 9.21 -11.62 -4.88
C ALA A 94 8.14 -10.64 -5.37
N GLU A 95 6.87 -11.05 -5.33
CA GLU A 95 5.74 -10.18 -5.69
C GLU A 95 5.60 -8.98 -4.76
N PHE A 96 5.81 -9.16 -3.44
CA PHE A 96 5.87 -8.04 -2.49
C PHE A 96 6.98 -7.05 -2.84
N ARG A 97 8.20 -7.52 -3.09
CA ARG A 97 9.33 -6.66 -3.50
C ARG A 97 8.99 -5.84 -4.74
N MET A 98 8.43 -6.50 -5.76
CA MET A 98 8.01 -5.83 -7.00
C MET A 98 6.89 -4.82 -6.77
N ALA A 99 5.87 -5.19 -5.98
CA ALA A 99 4.76 -4.30 -5.67
C ALA A 99 5.27 -3.07 -4.90
N ARG A 100 6.09 -3.25 -3.87
CA ARG A 100 6.66 -2.15 -3.10
C ARG A 100 7.50 -1.21 -3.97
N LYS A 101 8.36 -1.75 -4.84
CA LYS A 101 9.14 -0.95 -5.80
C LYS A 101 8.24 -0.09 -6.71
N LYS A 102 7.12 -0.65 -7.18
CA LYS A 102 6.14 0.10 -7.98
C LYS A 102 5.43 1.18 -7.17
N SER A 103 5.08 0.92 -5.91
CA SER A 103 4.46 1.92 -5.03
C SER A 103 5.41 3.10 -4.76
N ILE A 104 6.71 2.83 -4.58
CA ILE A 104 7.75 3.88 -4.42
C ILE A 104 7.85 4.71 -5.70
N ALA A 105 8.00 4.05 -6.86
CA ALA A 105 8.09 4.74 -8.14
C ALA A 105 6.84 5.58 -8.47
N LEU A 106 5.65 5.14 -8.04
CA LEU A 106 4.43 5.96 -8.17
C LEU A 106 4.47 7.20 -7.28
N ALA A 107 4.98 7.08 -6.05
CA ALA A 107 5.13 8.23 -5.16
C ALA A 107 6.11 9.26 -5.75
N GLU A 108 7.24 8.80 -6.30
CA GLU A 108 8.20 9.65 -7.03
C GLU A 108 7.54 10.30 -8.26
N ALA A 109 6.86 9.52 -9.10
CA ALA A 109 6.19 10.05 -10.28
C ALA A 109 5.10 11.09 -9.95
N LEU A 110 4.37 10.91 -8.86
CA LEU A 110 3.38 11.91 -8.39
C LEU A 110 4.06 13.21 -7.98
N ASP A 111 5.23 13.14 -7.33
CA ASP A 111 6.03 14.31 -6.96
C ASP A 111 6.57 15.02 -8.21
N ASP A 112 7.17 14.27 -9.13
CA ASP A 112 7.78 14.78 -10.37
C ASP A 112 6.75 15.48 -11.28
N ASN A 113 5.52 14.95 -11.33
CA ASN A 113 4.41 15.55 -12.09
C ASN A 113 3.67 16.63 -11.31
N GLN A 114 4.13 16.99 -10.11
CA GLN A 114 3.49 17.97 -9.23
C GLN A 114 2.00 17.68 -9.02
N ALA A 115 1.64 16.40 -8.91
CA ALA A 115 0.26 15.99 -8.70
C ALA A 115 -0.28 16.61 -7.40
N ASP A 116 -1.52 17.09 -7.43
CA ASP A 116 -2.15 17.65 -6.24
C ASP A 116 -2.31 16.57 -5.16
N GLN A 117 -1.49 16.65 -4.11
CA GLN A 117 -1.53 15.70 -3.00
C GLN A 117 -2.88 15.63 -2.29
N PHE A 118 -3.70 16.68 -2.40
CA PHE A 118 -5.03 16.76 -1.82
C PHE A 118 -6.13 16.25 -2.75
N MET A 119 -5.79 15.88 -4.00
CA MET A 119 -6.69 15.17 -4.89
C MET A 119 -7.24 13.92 -4.18
N GLN A 120 -8.56 13.76 -4.22
CA GLN A 120 -9.22 12.68 -3.52
C GLN A 120 -9.59 11.54 -4.46
N VAL A 121 -9.26 10.32 -4.05
CA VAL A 121 -9.60 9.09 -4.77
C VAL A 121 -10.33 8.15 -3.82
N LYS A 122 -11.40 7.52 -4.31
CA LYS A 122 -12.29 6.66 -3.50
C LYS A 122 -11.56 5.42 -2.98
N HIS A 123 -11.59 5.24 -1.67
CA HIS A 123 -11.30 4.01 -0.94
C HIS A 123 -12.61 3.34 -0.51
N ASN A 124 -12.73 2.02 -0.68
CA ASN A 124 -14.01 1.30 -0.49
C ASN A 124 -14.57 1.44 0.94
N GLN A 125 -13.71 1.42 1.97
CA GLN A 125 -14.13 1.59 3.38
C GLN A 125 -14.07 3.02 3.92
N TYR A 126 -13.10 3.84 3.51
CA TYR A 126 -12.88 5.17 4.07
C TYR A 126 -13.49 6.31 3.23
N GLY A 127 -14.14 5.98 2.10
CA GLY A 127 -14.66 6.95 1.15
C GLY A 127 -13.55 7.67 0.40
N MET A 128 -13.81 8.90 -0.04
CA MET A 128 -12.82 9.73 -0.74
C MET A 128 -11.66 10.07 0.20
N ILE A 129 -10.43 9.66 -0.10
CA ILE A 129 -9.23 10.03 0.69
C ILE A 129 -8.17 10.64 -0.22
N THR A 130 -7.32 11.51 0.33
CA THR A 130 -6.26 12.18 -0.43
C THR A 130 -5.18 11.22 -0.95
N LEU A 131 -4.42 11.61 -1.97
CA LEU A 131 -3.27 10.81 -2.46
C LEU A 131 -2.23 10.59 -1.35
N GLY A 132 -1.98 11.60 -0.52
CA GLY A 132 -1.11 11.44 0.66
C GLY A 132 -1.68 10.45 1.67
N ALA A 133 -3.01 10.44 1.88
CA ALA A 133 -3.68 9.46 2.72
C ALA A 133 -3.61 8.03 2.14
N TRP A 134 -3.59 7.86 0.82
CA TRP A 134 -3.37 6.56 0.16
C TRP A 134 -1.96 6.02 0.42
N LEU A 135 -0.92 6.84 0.28
CA LEU A 135 0.46 6.43 0.57
C LEU A 135 0.63 6.07 2.06
N ARG A 136 0.03 6.88 2.94
CA ARG A 136 -0.07 6.59 4.37
C ARG A 136 -0.76 5.26 4.64
N TYR A 137 -1.86 4.98 3.95
CA TYR A 137 -2.61 3.74 4.10
C TYR A 137 -1.75 2.53 3.72
N LEU A 138 -1.07 2.56 2.58
CA LEU A 138 -0.16 1.50 2.14
C LEU A 138 0.95 1.22 3.17
N ASP A 139 1.63 2.28 3.62
CA ASP A 139 2.68 2.16 4.65
C ASP A 139 2.12 1.57 5.96
N MET A 140 1.05 2.15 6.49
CA MET A 140 0.43 1.70 7.73
C MET A 140 0.01 0.23 7.66
N HIS A 141 -0.72 -0.13 6.60
CA HIS A 141 -1.39 -1.41 6.47
C HIS A 141 -0.36 -2.53 6.38
N ALA A 142 0.64 -2.39 5.50
CA ALA A 142 1.70 -3.36 5.37
C ALA A 142 2.50 -3.53 6.67
N ASN A 143 2.80 -2.43 7.38
CA ASN A 143 3.52 -2.49 8.66
C ASN A 143 2.73 -3.19 9.77
N LEU A 144 1.41 -3.00 9.83
CA LEU A 144 0.57 -3.64 10.84
C LEU A 144 0.35 -5.13 10.51
N GLU A 145 0.00 -5.45 9.26
CA GLU A 145 -0.27 -6.82 8.83
C GLU A 145 0.99 -7.70 8.88
N SER A 146 2.14 -7.15 8.48
CA SER A 146 3.40 -7.90 8.49
C SER A 146 3.84 -8.34 9.90
N LYS A 147 3.31 -7.76 10.98
CA LYS A 147 3.55 -8.23 12.37
C LYS A 147 2.80 -9.53 12.69
N ARG A 148 1.80 -9.90 11.88
CA ARG A 148 1.05 -11.16 12.02
C ARG A 148 1.77 -12.35 11.39
N ILE A 149 2.82 -12.09 10.61
CA ILE A 149 3.71 -13.09 10.04
C ILE A 149 4.60 -13.63 11.17
N LYS A 150 4.58 -14.95 11.37
CA LYS A 150 5.28 -15.61 12.48
C LYS A 150 6.30 -16.60 11.93
N SER A 151 7.47 -16.63 12.57
CA SER A 151 8.52 -17.64 12.35
C SER A 151 8.01 -19.04 12.66
#